data_AF-A0A956C1L1-F1
#
_entry.id   AF-A0A956C1L1-F1
#
_cell.length_a   1.000
_cell.length_b   1.000
_cell.length_c   1.000
_cell.angle_alpha   90.00
_cell.angle_beta   90.00
_cell.angle_gamma   90.00
#
_symmetry.space_group_name_H-M   'P 1'
#
loop_
_entity.id
_entity.type
_entity.pdbx_description
1 polymer ?
#
loop_
_entity_poly.entity_id
_entity_poly.type
_entity_poly.pdbx_seq_one_letter_code
_entity_poly.pdbx_strand_id
1 'polypeptide(L)'
;MASCRSASWFSLVAGAFVAVGCTTTVVDGKDSGTDPPPASSSSGSSGSSGSSGSSGSSGSSGSSGNTDGGSSGNTDGGSSGSTGDPACSDGILSGKCECRSGTCDVACTTGSCQITTLSGATANYTCSGGGCQFTCKAGATCQHTCSGGGCTMICEAGSKCDNTCSGSSCTFKCAAGACTNTCTGGNCTDVSL
;
A
#
# COMPACT_ATOMS: atom_id res chain seq x y z
N MET A 1 0.37 21.39 18.74
CA MET A 1 1.00 22.64 18.24
C MET A 1 0.85 22.65 16.72
N ALA A 2 -0.17 23.35 16.20
CA ALA A 2 -0.37 23.48 14.76
C ALA A 2 0.33 24.77 14.29
N SER A 3 1.43 24.63 13.57
CA SER A 3 2.10 25.73 12.86
C SER A 3 1.46 25.90 11.49
N CYS A 4 0.52 26.83 11.34
CA CYS A 4 0.12 27.35 10.04
C CYS A 4 1.15 28.38 9.58
N ARG A 5 2.01 28.02 8.63
CA ARG A 5 2.80 28.97 7.85
C ARG A 5 2.04 29.31 6.57
N SER A 6 1.15 30.29 6.65
CA SER A 6 0.47 30.85 5.47
C SER A 6 1.33 31.96 4.88
N ALA A 7 1.87 31.73 3.69
CA ALA A 7 2.47 32.77 2.86
C ALA A 7 1.35 33.66 2.31
N SER A 8 1.31 34.92 2.73
CA SER A 8 0.38 35.93 2.21
C SER A 8 0.94 36.53 0.91
N TRP A 9 0.34 36.19 -0.22
CA TRP A 9 0.42 37.03 -1.42
C TRP A 9 -0.76 37.99 -1.43
N PHE A 10 -0.48 39.28 -1.26
CA PHE A 10 -1.44 40.37 -1.42
C PHE A 10 -1.44 40.83 -2.88
N SER A 11 -2.47 40.48 -3.64
CA SER A 11 -2.82 41.20 -4.87
C SER A 11 -3.79 42.32 -4.53
N LEU A 12 -3.30 43.54 -4.69
CA LEU A 12 -3.99 44.79 -4.41
C LEU A 12 -4.90 45.11 -5.61
N VAL A 13 -6.17 44.67 -5.54
CA VAL A 13 -7.21 45.13 -6.47
C VAL A 13 -8.12 46.09 -5.70
N ALA A 14 -8.20 47.31 -6.21
CA ALA A 14 -8.95 48.41 -5.65
C ALA A 14 -10.44 48.09 -5.54
N GLY A 15 -11.02 48.36 -4.37
CA GLY A 15 -12.43 48.67 -4.24
C GLY A 15 -13.39 47.50 -4.00
N ALA A 16 -13.20 46.77 -2.90
CA ALA A 16 -14.29 46.20 -2.09
C ALA A 16 -13.68 45.51 -0.85
N PHE A 17 -13.82 46.10 0.33
CA PHE A 17 -13.53 45.41 1.58
C PHE A 17 -14.67 44.41 1.86
N VAL A 18 -14.53 43.18 1.36
CA VAL A 18 -15.28 42.06 1.92
C VAL A 18 -14.45 41.52 3.06
N ALA A 19 -14.81 41.87 4.29
CA ALA A 19 -14.29 41.22 5.48
C ALA A 19 -14.78 39.77 5.47
N VAL A 20 -13.95 38.84 4.97
CA VAL A 20 -14.13 37.41 5.22
C VAL A 20 -13.70 37.19 6.67
N GLY A 21 -14.67 37.26 7.58
CA GLY A 21 -14.47 36.87 8.97
C GLY A 21 -14.07 35.40 9.02
N CYS A 22 -12.91 35.10 9.58
CA CYS A 22 -12.59 33.75 10.06
C CYS A 22 -13.55 33.44 11.21
N THR A 23 -14.60 32.68 10.94
CA THR A 23 -15.43 32.08 11.98
C THR A 23 -14.59 31.03 12.69
N THR A 24 -13.96 31.40 13.80
CA THR A 24 -13.32 30.44 14.71
C THR A 24 -14.40 29.67 15.45
N THR A 25 -14.78 28.50 14.96
CA THR A 25 -15.44 27.48 15.79
C THR A 25 -14.41 26.92 16.76
N VAL A 26 -14.41 27.47 17.97
CA VAL A 26 -13.87 26.83 19.17
C VAL A 26 -14.65 25.54 19.38
N VAL A 27 -14.02 24.40 19.12
CA VAL A 27 -14.48 23.12 19.66
C VAL A 27 -13.91 22.98 21.06
N ASP A 28 -14.81 23.15 22.02
CA ASP A 28 -14.58 23.01 23.45
C ASP A 28 -14.01 21.62 23.75
N GLY A 29 -12.93 21.60 24.54
CA GLY A 29 -12.29 20.38 25.02
C GLY A 29 -13.21 19.62 25.97
N LYS A 30 -13.31 18.31 25.74
CA LYS A 30 -13.87 17.38 26.73
C LYS A 30 -12.83 16.30 27.03
N ASP A 31 -11.96 16.63 27.97
CA ASP A 31 -11.26 15.67 28.81
C ASP A 31 -12.28 14.95 29.70
N SER A 32 -12.28 13.62 29.68
CA SER A 32 -12.84 12.77 30.74
C SER A 32 -12.15 11.40 30.64
N GLY A 33 -11.29 11.11 31.62
CA GLY A 33 -10.50 9.88 31.71
C GLY A 33 -11.28 8.65 32.21
N THR A 34 -10.52 7.70 32.77
CA THR A 34 -10.89 6.44 33.46
C THR A 34 -11.43 5.33 32.53
N ASP A 35 -11.01 4.06 32.51
CA ASP A 35 -10.06 3.19 33.23
C ASP A 35 -9.88 1.90 32.38
N PRO A 36 -8.82 1.08 32.56
CA PRO A 36 -8.69 -0.24 31.92
C PRO A 36 -9.30 -1.38 32.75
N PRO A 37 -9.89 -2.41 32.12
CA PRO A 37 -9.84 -3.75 32.72
C PRO A 37 -9.77 -4.90 31.68
N PRO A 38 -9.69 -6.18 32.09
CA PRO A 38 -8.63 -6.79 32.88
C PRO A 38 -7.94 -7.94 32.11
N ALA A 39 -6.74 -8.30 32.56
CA ALA A 39 -6.11 -9.57 32.20
C ALA A 39 -7.00 -10.74 32.67
N SER A 40 -7.29 -11.68 31.75
CA SER A 40 -7.90 -12.96 32.07
C SER A 40 -7.09 -14.07 31.45
N SER A 41 -6.32 -14.71 32.32
CA SER A 41 -5.61 -15.96 32.13
C SER A 41 -6.61 -17.11 31.95
N SER A 42 -6.39 -18.00 30.98
CA SER A 42 -6.83 -19.39 31.09
C SER A 42 -5.88 -20.31 30.32
N SER A 43 -5.21 -21.12 31.13
CA SER A 43 -4.30 -22.22 30.90
C SER A 43 -4.95 -23.46 30.27
N GLY A 44 -4.15 -24.22 29.53
CA GLY A 44 -4.25 -25.69 29.38
C GLY A 44 -4.25 -26.18 27.93
N SER A 45 -3.59 -27.25 27.51
CA SER A 45 -2.50 -28.11 27.98
C SER A 45 -2.21 -29.11 26.86
N SER A 46 -0.98 -29.65 26.83
CA SER A 46 -0.56 -30.99 26.36
C SER A 46 -0.47 -31.36 24.86
N GLY A 47 0.74 -31.82 24.51
CA GLY A 47 1.03 -32.92 23.55
C GLY A 47 1.24 -32.48 22.10
N SER A 48 2.26 -32.90 21.34
CA SER A 48 3.08 -34.10 21.46
C SER A 48 4.44 -33.92 20.75
N SER A 49 5.41 -34.63 21.30
CA SER A 49 6.73 -35.00 20.80
C SER A 49 6.77 -35.54 19.36
N GLY A 50 7.85 -35.24 18.64
CA GLY A 50 8.22 -35.91 17.40
C GLY A 50 9.61 -35.50 16.90
N SER A 51 10.62 -36.29 17.28
CA SER A 51 11.99 -36.39 16.76
C SER A 51 12.01 -36.47 15.21
N SER A 52 13.08 -36.28 14.42
CA SER A 52 14.50 -36.61 14.54
C SER A 52 15.16 -36.39 13.16
N GLY A 53 16.45 -36.04 13.12
CA GLY A 53 17.37 -36.32 12.00
C GLY A 53 17.18 -35.47 10.73
N SER A 54 18.20 -35.15 9.92
CA SER A 54 19.49 -35.78 9.77
C SER A 54 20.53 -34.78 9.24
N SER A 55 21.76 -35.05 9.66
CA SER A 55 23.06 -34.55 9.21
C SER A 55 23.44 -34.92 7.77
N GLY A 56 24.35 -34.14 7.18
CA GLY A 56 25.22 -34.50 6.07
C GLY A 56 24.90 -33.75 4.77
N SER A 57 25.84 -33.37 3.90
CA SER A 57 27.30 -33.46 3.86
C SER A 57 27.81 -32.51 2.77
N SER A 58 29.02 -32.00 2.97
CA SER A 58 30.04 -31.60 1.99
C SER A 58 29.83 -31.87 0.49
N GLY A 59 30.27 -30.93 -0.35
CA GLY A 59 31.09 -31.28 -1.53
C GLY A 59 30.87 -30.50 -2.83
N SER A 60 31.95 -29.84 -3.28
CA SER A 60 32.45 -29.79 -4.66
C SER A 60 31.94 -28.74 -5.65
N SER A 61 32.83 -27.78 -5.92
CA SER A 61 33.45 -27.43 -7.21
C SER A 61 32.74 -27.81 -8.52
N GLY A 62 32.59 -26.85 -9.44
CA GLY A 62 32.37 -27.18 -10.87
C GLY A 62 31.96 -25.98 -11.73
N SER A 63 32.69 -25.78 -12.82
CA SER A 63 32.71 -24.62 -13.72
C SER A 63 31.55 -24.50 -14.72
N SER A 64 31.39 -23.28 -15.24
CA SER A 64 31.04 -22.86 -16.61
C SER A 64 30.06 -23.68 -17.48
N GLY A 65 29.02 -23.01 -17.98
CA GLY A 65 28.28 -23.45 -19.16
C GLY A 65 27.08 -22.54 -19.48
N ASN A 66 27.18 -21.74 -20.54
CA ASN A 66 26.02 -21.11 -21.19
C ASN A 66 25.18 -22.19 -21.88
N THR A 67 23.85 -22.05 -21.88
CA THR A 67 22.96 -22.15 -23.07
C THR A 67 21.51 -21.87 -22.70
N ASP A 68 20.84 -21.19 -23.63
CA ASP A 68 19.43 -20.83 -23.69
C ASP A 68 18.44 -22.00 -23.63
N GLY A 69 17.20 -21.68 -23.22
CA GLY A 69 16.00 -22.23 -23.86
C GLY A 69 15.10 -23.15 -23.04
N GLY A 70 13.83 -22.74 -22.92
CA GLY A 70 12.71 -23.69 -22.91
C GLY A 70 11.89 -23.78 -21.63
N SER A 71 10.69 -23.19 -21.68
CA SER A 71 9.56 -23.38 -20.77
C SER A 71 9.26 -24.84 -20.43
N SER A 72 8.78 -25.12 -19.22
CA SER A 72 7.48 -25.78 -18.95
C SER A 72 7.36 -26.21 -17.50
N GLY A 73 6.17 -25.96 -16.95
CA GLY A 73 5.63 -26.72 -15.81
C GLY A 73 5.64 -25.94 -14.52
N ASN A 74 4.51 -25.33 -14.18
CA ASN A 74 4.07 -25.31 -12.79
C ASN A 74 2.61 -25.74 -12.73
N THR A 75 2.38 -26.70 -11.85
CA THR A 75 1.20 -27.51 -11.63
C THR A 75 0.03 -26.75 -11.03
N ASP A 76 -1.16 -27.16 -11.46
CA ASP A 76 -2.48 -26.78 -10.97
C ASP A 76 -2.67 -27.00 -9.46
N GLY A 77 -3.30 -26.02 -8.81
CA GLY A 77 -3.90 -26.10 -7.48
C GLY A 77 -4.75 -24.85 -7.28
N GLY A 78 -5.99 -24.90 -7.76
CA GLY A 78 -6.75 -23.71 -8.13
C GLY A 78 -7.30 -22.82 -7.01
N SER A 79 -7.76 -21.64 -7.43
CA SER A 79 -9.03 -21.07 -7.01
C SER A 79 -9.57 -20.12 -8.08
N SER A 80 -10.89 -20.15 -8.18
CA SER A 80 -11.70 -19.65 -9.27
C SER A 80 -11.67 -18.14 -9.45
N GLY A 81 -11.61 -17.73 -10.73
CA GLY A 81 -12.37 -16.58 -11.22
C GLY A 81 -11.77 -15.21 -10.95
N SER A 82 -10.83 -14.80 -11.77
CA SER A 82 -10.65 -13.39 -12.17
C SER A 82 -9.91 -13.35 -13.49
N THR A 83 -10.46 -12.65 -14.49
CA THR A 83 -9.85 -12.39 -15.80
C THR A 83 -8.71 -11.36 -15.71
N GLY A 84 -7.87 -11.49 -14.68
CA GLY A 84 -6.60 -10.80 -14.52
C GLY A 84 -5.47 -11.78 -14.82
N ASP A 85 -4.37 -11.27 -15.37
CA ASP A 85 -3.17 -12.06 -15.68
C ASP A 85 -2.82 -13.02 -14.51
N PRO A 86 -2.57 -14.32 -14.76
CA PRO A 86 -2.40 -15.33 -13.70
C PRO A 86 -1.24 -15.04 -12.73
N ALA A 87 -0.38 -14.07 -13.05
CA ALA A 87 0.69 -13.59 -12.19
C ALA A 87 0.22 -12.76 -10.98
N CYS A 88 -1.02 -12.25 -10.98
CA CYS A 88 -1.49 -11.29 -9.97
C CYS A 88 -2.52 -11.85 -8.98
N SER A 89 -2.91 -13.12 -9.08
CA SER A 89 -4.13 -13.61 -8.43
C SER A 89 -3.90 -14.38 -7.12
N ASP A 90 -2.65 -14.68 -6.75
CA ASP A 90 -2.35 -15.65 -5.66
C ASP A 90 -1.56 -15.06 -4.47
N GLY A 91 -1.87 -13.81 -4.09
CA GLY A 91 -1.72 -13.35 -2.71
C GLY A 91 -0.31 -13.15 -2.13
N ILE A 92 0.78 -13.54 -2.79
CA ILE A 92 2.15 -13.22 -2.37
C ILE A 92 2.99 -12.89 -3.61
N LEU A 93 2.98 -11.62 -4.01
CA LEU A 93 3.86 -11.12 -5.05
C LEU A 93 5.23 -10.77 -4.45
N SER A 94 6.31 -11.21 -5.09
CA SER A 94 7.66 -10.67 -4.95
C SER A 94 8.12 -10.27 -6.34
N GLY A 95 7.56 -9.17 -6.89
CA GLY A 95 7.85 -8.79 -8.27
C GLY A 95 6.89 -7.80 -8.90
N LYS A 96 6.85 -7.82 -10.24
CA LYS A 96 6.02 -6.96 -11.07
C LYS A 96 4.67 -7.63 -11.36
N CYS A 97 3.58 -6.89 -11.27
CA CYS A 97 2.23 -7.36 -11.57
C CYS A 97 1.44 -6.29 -12.34
N GLU A 98 0.65 -6.71 -13.33
CA GLU A 98 -0.21 -5.84 -14.12
C GLU A 98 -1.68 -6.27 -14.01
N CYS A 99 -2.50 -5.45 -13.37
CA CYS A 99 -3.95 -5.65 -13.33
C CYS A 99 -4.58 -5.04 -14.58
N ARG A 100 -4.86 -5.89 -15.58
CA ARG A 100 -5.31 -5.44 -16.91
C ARG A 100 -6.82 -5.20 -17.01
N SER A 101 -7.62 -6.03 -16.34
CA SER A 101 -9.08 -5.94 -16.38
C SER A 101 -9.72 -6.60 -15.17
N GLY A 102 -10.96 -6.22 -14.86
CA GLY A 102 -11.72 -6.81 -13.74
C GLY A 102 -11.27 -6.26 -12.38
N THR A 103 -11.43 -7.09 -11.35
CA THR A 103 -10.99 -6.76 -9.98
C THR A 103 -9.73 -7.55 -9.64
N CYS A 104 -8.71 -6.88 -9.11
CA CYS A 104 -7.48 -7.54 -8.64
C CYS A 104 -7.30 -7.31 -7.15
N ASP A 105 -7.21 -8.38 -6.38
CA ASP A 105 -6.94 -8.35 -4.94
C ASP A 105 -5.56 -8.93 -4.69
N VAL A 106 -4.60 -8.05 -4.38
CA VAL A 106 -3.17 -8.41 -4.31
C VAL A 106 -2.62 -8.05 -2.94
N ALA A 107 -2.00 -9.03 -2.29
CA ALA A 107 -1.23 -8.86 -1.08
C ALA A 107 0.27 -9.01 -1.35
N CYS A 108 1.04 -8.06 -0.84
CA CYS A 108 2.50 -8.00 -0.89
C CYS A 108 3.03 -8.03 0.55
N THR A 109 3.25 -9.23 1.06
CA THR A 109 3.71 -9.46 2.44
C THR A 109 5.22 -9.35 2.58
N THR A 110 5.97 -9.68 1.51
CA THR A 110 7.44 -9.60 1.47
C THR A 110 7.96 -8.20 1.15
N GLY A 111 7.11 -7.33 0.58
CA GLY A 111 7.45 -5.96 0.19
C GLY A 111 8.05 -5.86 -1.20
N SER A 112 8.45 -4.65 -1.60
CA SER A 112 9.10 -4.35 -2.89
C SER A 112 8.30 -4.75 -4.15
N CYS A 113 6.98 -4.91 -4.03
CA CYS A 113 6.13 -5.19 -5.18
C CYS A 113 6.04 -3.98 -6.11
N GLN A 114 5.94 -4.24 -7.41
CA GLN A 114 5.71 -3.21 -8.44
C GLN A 114 4.43 -3.55 -9.18
N ILE A 115 3.35 -2.83 -8.89
CA ILE A 115 2.04 -3.20 -9.41
C ILE A 115 1.45 -2.05 -10.22
N THR A 116 0.95 -2.38 -11.41
CA THR A 116 0.34 -1.42 -12.34
C THR A 116 -1.10 -1.84 -12.63
N THR A 117 -2.05 -0.94 -12.42
CA THR A 117 -3.46 -1.12 -12.77
C THR A 117 -3.76 -0.36 -14.04
N LEU A 118 -4.28 -1.04 -15.06
CA LEU A 118 -4.67 -0.45 -16.34
C LEU A 118 -6.10 0.10 -16.28
N SER A 119 -6.44 0.94 -17.27
CA SER A 119 -7.75 1.57 -17.39
C SER A 119 -8.89 0.55 -17.37
N GLY A 120 -9.97 0.85 -16.65
CA GLY A 120 -11.15 -0.01 -16.57
C GLY A 120 -11.00 -1.20 -15.61
N ALA A 121 -9.84 -1.37 -14.97
CA ALA A 121 -9.67 -2.31 -13.87
C ALA A 121 -9.89 -1.63 -12.51
N THR A 122 -10.36 -2.42 -11.55
CA THR A 122 -10.42 -2.05 -10.13
C THR A 122 -9.41 -2.90 -9.39
N ALA A 123 -8.68 -2.32 -8.44
CA ALA A 123 -7.71 -3.12 -7.71
C ALA A 123 -7.53 -2.72 -6.26
N ASN A 124 -7.45 -3.72 -5.40
CA ASN A 124 -7.24 -3.61 -3.98
C ASN A 124 -5.87 -4.19 -3.64
N TYR A 125 -5.00 -3.35 -3.09
CA TYR A 125 -3.62 -3.68 -2.85
C TYR A 125 -3.26 -3.52 -1.38
N THR A 126 -2.65 -4.55 -0.80
CA THR A 126 -2.11 -4.48 0.56
C THR A 126 -0.60 -4.73 0.54
N CYS A 127 0.18 -3.79 1.08
CA CYS A 127 1.63 -3.91 1.24
C CYS A 127 2.02 -3.86 2.71
N SER A 128 2.22 -5.05 3.28
CA SER A 128 2.66 -5.21 4.67
C SER A 128 4.18 -5.26 4.79
N GLY A 129 4.89 -5.72 3.74
CA GLY A 129 6.37 -5.80 3.76
C GLY A 129 7.09 -4.48 3.49
N GLY A 130 6.35 -3.45 3.06
CA GLY A 130 6.90 -2.12 2.77
C GLY A 130 7.60 -2.03 1.41
N GLY A 131 7.97 -0.81 1.02
CA GLY A 131 8.73 -0.55 -0.21
C GLY A 131 7.97 -0.84 -1.52
N CYS A 132 6.65 -1.01 -1.48
CA CYS A 132 5.87 -1.29 -2.67
C CYS A 132 5.70 -0.05 -3.56
N GLN A 133 5.71 -0.24 -4.87
CA GLN A 133 5.35 0.76 -5.85
C GLN A 133 4.04 0.37 -6.53
N PHE A 134 3.08 1.28 -6.48
CA PHE A 134 1.78 1.13 -7.10
C PHE A 134 1.58 2.20 -8.15
N THR A 135 1.06 1.81 -9.32
CA THR A 135 0.73 2.74 -10.41
C THR A 135 -0.70 2.51 -10.88
N CYS A 136 -1.57 3.49 -10.67
CA CYS A 136 -2.94 3.51 -11.14
C CYS A 136 -3.04 4.36 -12.42
N LYS A 137 -3.34 3.72 -13.55
CA LYS A 137 -3.51 4.40 -14.84
C LYS A 137 -4.83 5.16 -14.92
N ALA A 138 -4.89 6.13 -15.83
CA ALA A 138 -6.12 6.87 -16.11
C ALA A 138 -7.32 5.93 -16.35
N GLY A 139 -8.47 6.22 -15.74
CA GLY A 139 -9.67 5.40 -15.84
C GLY A 139 -9.66 4.11 -15.01
N ALA A 140 -8.63 3.86 -14.19
CA ALA A 140 -8.61 2.79 -13.20
C ALA A 140 -9.10 3.27 -11.83
N THR A 141 -9.56 2.32 -11.00
CA THR A 141 -9.89 2.56 -9.58
C THR A 141 -8.97 1.73 -8.70
N CYS A 142 -8.23 2.36 -7.80
CA CYS A 142 -7.22 1.70 -7.00
C CYS A 142 -7.35 2.02 -5.51
N GLN A 143 -7.46 0.98 -4.70
CA GLN A 143 -7.40 1.07 -3.24
C GLN A 143 -6.04 0.55 -2.78
N HIS A 144 -5.18 1.43 -2.28
CA HIS A 144 -3.83 1.09 -1.84
C HIS A 144 -3.73 1.16 -0.32
N THR A 145 -3.33 0.07 0.33
CA THR A 145 -3.03 0.03 1.76
C THR A 145 -1.56 -0.33 1.98
N CYS A 146 -0.79 0.59 2.56
CA CYS A 146 0.61 0.38 2.90
C CYS A 146 0.81 0.46 4.42
N SER A 147 0.95 -0.70 5.05
CA SER A 147 1.24 -0.82 6.48
C SER A 147 2.74 -0.95 6.75
N GLY A 148 3.53 -1.48 5.81
CA GLY A 148 4.98 -1.68 5.98
C GLY A 148 5.84 -0.41 5.84
N GLY A 149 5.28 0.68 5.32
CA GLY A 149 6.00 1.94 5.07
C GLY A 149 6.85 1.94 3.80
N GLY A 150 7.39 3.11 3.43
CA GLY A 150 8.24 3.27 2.26
C GLY A 150 7.55 3.03 0.91
N CYS A 151 6.22 2.97 0.87
CA CYS A 151 5.50 2.72 -0.38
C CYS A 151 5.42 3.98 -1.25
N THR A 152 5.46 3.80 -2.56
CA THR A 152 5.17 4.84 -3.55
C THR A 152 3.86 4.53 -4.24
N MET A 153 2.89 5.44 -4.19
CA MET A 153 1.58 5.30 -4.83
C MET A 153 1.45 6.37 -5.90
N ILE A 154 1.31 5.97 -7.16
CA ILE A 154 1.28 6.86 -8.33
C ILE A 154 -0.10 6.79 -8.97
N CYS A 155 -0.78 7.92 -9.08
CA CYS A 155 -2.12 8.02 -9.61
C CYS A 155 -2.18 9.05 -10.74
N GLU A 156 -2.39 8.56 -11.96
CA GLU A 156 -2.46 9.40 -13.15
C GLU A 156 -3.77 10.20 -13.22
N ALA A 157 -3.77 11.25 -14.04
CA ALA A 157 -4.96 12.08 -14.24
C ALA A 157 -6.13 11.23 -14.76
N GLY A 158 -7.30 11.38 -14.13
CA GLY A 158 -8.50 10.60 -14.46
C GLY A 158 -8.54 9.20 -13.85
N SER A 159 -7.59 8.82 -13.00
CA SER A 159 -7.72 7.67 -12.10
C SER A 159 -8.47 8.04 -10.81
N LYS A 160 -8.94 7.04 -10.08
CA LYS A 160 -9.48 7.19 -8.72
C LYS A 160 -8.62 6.37 -7.77
N CYS A 161 -7.95 7.03 -6.85
CA CYS A 161 -7.11 6.38 -5.86
C CYS A 161 -7.55 6.69 -4.43
N ASP A 162 -7.79 5.65 -3.63
CA ASP A 162 -7.84 5.76 -2.17
C ASP A 162 -6.57 5.14 -1.60
N ASN A 163 -5.71 6.00 -1.05
CA ASN A 163 -4.41 5.61 -0.57
C ASN A 163 -4.38 5.71 0.96
N THR A 164 -4.11 4.59 1.62
CA THR A 164 -3.94 4.52 3.07
C THR A 164 -2.51 4.10 3.37
N CYS A 165 -1.78 4.93 4.10
CA CYS A 165 -0.47 4.58 4.62
C CYS A 165 -0.45 4.65 6.15
N SER A 166 -0.34 3.48 6.76
CA SER A 166 -0.17 3.34 8.22
C SER A 166 1.29 3.14 8.63
N GLY A 167 2.18 2.82 7.67
CA GLY A 167 3.62 2.81 7.89
C GLY A 167 4.26 4.20 7.76
N SER A 168 5.55 4.31 8.04
CA SER A 168 6.29 5.57 7.86
C SER A 168 6.80 5.76 6.43
N SER A 169 7.01 7.00 6.00
CA SER A 169 7.75 7.35 4.78
C SER A 169 7.09 6.96 3.46
N CYS A 170 5.76 6.99 3.38
CA CYS A 170 5.06 6.79 2.11
C CYS A 170 5.16 8.02 1.21
N THR A 171 5.19 7.80 -0.10
CA THR A 171 5.14 8.84 -1.13
C THR A 171 3.87 8.67 -1.95
N PHE A 172 3.00 9.67 -1.93
CA PHE A 172 1.84 9.76 -2.80
C PHE A 172 2.19 10.68 -3.97
N LYS A 173 2.04 10.21 -5.21
CA LYS A 173 2.27 10.95 -6.44
C LYS A 173 0.96 11.04 -7.19
N CYS A 174 0.28 12.17 -7.08
CA CYS A 174 -1.12 12.29 -7.46
C CYS A 174 -1.31 13.41 -8.48
N ALA A 175 -1.94 13.09 -9.61
CA ALA A 175 -2.51 14.13 -10.46
C ALA A 175 -3.64 14.85 -9.73
N ALA A 176 -3.89 16.12 -10.08
CA ALA A 176 -4.88 16.95 -9.42
C ALA A 176 -6.28 16.28 -9.39
N GLY A 177 -6.82 16.10 -8.18
CA GLY A 177 -8.15 15.51 -7.96
C GLY A 177 -8.24 14.00 -8.13
N ALA A 178 -7.13 13.29 -8.37
CA ALA A 178 -7.14 11.83 -8.58
C ALA A 178 -7.06 11.01 -7.28
N CYS A 179 -6.64 11.61 -6.16
CA CYS A 179 -6.32 10.90 -4.94
C CYS A 179 -7.08 11.37 -3.70
N THR A 180 -7.42 10.39 -2.86
CA THR A 180 -7.76 10.55 -1.45
C THR A 180 -6.67 9.89 -0.63
N ASN A 181 -5.83 10.70 0.03
CA ASN A 181 -4.65 10.20 0.76
C ASN A 181 -4.90 10.26 2.28
N THR A 182 -4.74 9.13 2.95
CA THR A 182 -4.74 9.00 4.41
C THR A 182 -3.35 8.56 4.86
N CYS A 183 -2.72 9.35 5.73
CA CYS A 183 -1.43 9.03 6.32
C CYS A 183 -1.52 9.07 7.84
N THR A 184 -1.34 7.92 8.48
CA THR A 184 -1.34 7.78 9.94
C THR A 184 0.04 7.42 10.51
N GLY A 185 0.92 6.80 9.71
CA GLY A 185 2.26 6.39 10.16
C GLY A 185 3.34 7.46 10.17
N GLY A 186 3.02 8.68 9.69
CA GLY A 186 3.94 9.82 9.68
C GLY A 186 4.97 9.83 8.54
N ASN A 187 5.62 10.98 8.33
CA ASN A 187 6.61 11.23 7.27
C ASN A 187 6.10 10.94 5.84
N CYS A 188 4.80 11.05 5.59
CA CYS A 188 4.29 10.92 4.25
C CYS A 188 4.59 12.16 3.41
N THR A 189 4.95 11.94 2.15
CA THR A 189 5.18 12.99 1.17
C THR A 189 4.07 12.94 0.13
N ASP A 190 3.40 14.07 -0.09
CA ASP A 190 2.48 14.24 -1.20
C ASP A 190 3.17 15.03 -2.31
N VAL A 191 3.14 14.49 -3.52
CA VAL A 191 3.76 15.06 -4.72
C VAL A 191 2.67 15.19 -5.77
N SER A 192 2.36 16.43 -6.14
CA SER A 192 1.47 16.68 -7.27
C SER A 192 2.20 16.37 -8.58
N LEU A 193 1.56 15.57 -9.45
CA LEU A 193 2.05 15.20 -10.79
C LEU A 193 1.61 16.19 -11.87
#